data_AF-A0A5E3X7Y1-F1
#
_entry.id   AF-A0A5E3X7Y1-F1
#
_cell.length_a   1.000
_cell.length_b   1.000
_cell.length_c   1.000
_cell.angle_alpha   90.00
_cell.angle_beta   90.00
_cell.angle_gamma   90.00
#
_symmetry.space_group_name_H-M   'P 1'
#
loop_
_entity.id
_entity.type
_entity.pdbx_description
1 polymer ?
#
loop_
_entity_poly.entity_id
_entity_poly.type
_entity_poly.pdbx_seq_one_letter_code
_entity_poly.pdbx_strand_id
1 'polypeptide(L)'
;MLAPVLTARPSPGPLLRGARTAMTSLNQLDRAFTYKKPSPPPAPTAAEKASLELESKREEALHRRTRLPTGGIDHRVAGATRPHLGVKVKPDHGLWHFFRKGLNDTGDEVRSAVDVASTFHEKSFGRAWRAEELRRKSFKDLHTLWYVIARERNLLATQAAELHRAGGTTMPPMVRARIDECRKSHARIKQILNERRLAYEGAAEILRAEQPSIPAPSSAELTTPTSTLEKITLSSLALRPDEARAVAKRVEQAEKRVEAKKARWSAAKKRAQREKKEGKVEVQVMDAGTVADRAGVESLLGSS
;
A
#
# COMPACT_ATOMS: atom_id res chain seq x y z
N MET A 1 -6.82 59.58 -76.15
CA MET A 1 -5.55 58.95 -76.54
C MET A 1 -5.43 57.61 -75.83
N LEU A 2 -5.33 56.56 -76.64
CA LEU A 2 -4.73 55.23 -76.42
C LEU A 2 -5.07 54.42 -75.15
N ALA A 3 -5.85 53.36 -75.38
CA ALA A 3 -5.92 52.14 -74.58
C ALA A 3 -4.56 51.41 -74.54
N PRO A 4 -4.34 50.49 -73.57
CA PRO A 4 -4.28 49.08 -73.98
C PRO A 4 -4.76 48.02 -72.96
N VAL A 5 -5.34 46.95 -73.54
CA VAL A 5 -5.11 45.51 -73.28
C VAL A 5 -5.45 44.93 -71.89
N LEU A 6 -6.64 44.34 -71.83
CA LEU A 6 -7.07 43.31 -70.89
C LEU A 6 -6.30 42.00 -71.11
N THR A 7 -5.67 41.47 -70.07
CA THR A 7 -5.20 40.08 -70.01
C THR A 7 -6.13 39.27 -69.11
N ALA A 8 -6.79 38.28 -69.71
CA ALA A 8 -7.70 37.36 -69.04
C ALA A 8 -6.91 36.32 -68.24
N ARG A 9 -7.27 36.14 -66.96
CA ARG A 9 -6.80 35.06 -66.09
C ARG A 9 -7.97 34.10 -65.89
N PRO A 10 -7.86 32.79 -66.21
CA PRO A 10 -9.00 31.89 -66.12
C PRO A 10 -9.27 31.46 -64.67
N SER A 11 -10.55 31.48 -64.32
CA SER A 11 -11.13 31.01 -63.07
C SER A 11 -11.23 29.47 -63.04
N PRO A 12 -11.00 28.79 -61.90
CA PRO A 12 -11.22 27.36 -61.77
C PRO A 12 -12.72 27.04 -61.64
N GLY A 13 -13.24 26.27 -62.61
CA GLY A 13 -14.62 25.78 -62.65
C GLY A 13 -14.93 24.61 -61.71
N PRO A 14 -16.21 24.23 -61.58
CA PRO A 14 -16.71 23.35 -60.52
C PRO A 14 -16.56 21.85 -60.86
N LEU A 15 -16.37 21.04 -59.81
CA LEU A 15 -16.28 19.59 -59.87
C LEU A 15 -17.68 18.96 -59.96
N LEU A 16 -17.97 18.29 -61.08
CA LEU A 16 -19.07 17.32 -61.19
C LEU A 16 -18.55 15.95 -61.65
N ARG A 17 -18.76 15.01 -60.73
CA ARG A 17 -18.77 13.55 -60.73
C ARG A 17 -19.06 12.85 -62.09
N GLY A 18 -18.24 11.84 -62.43
CA GLY A 18 -18.72 10.59 -63.01
C GLY A 18 -17.96 9.99 -64.22
N ALA A 19 -16.95 9.15 -63.98
CA ALA A 19 -16.63 8.00 -64.85
C ALA A 19 -15.84 6.94 -64.06
N ARG A 20 -16.18 5.68 -64.29
CA ARG A 20 -15.89 4.51 -63.45
C ARG A 20 -14.40 4.13 -63.38
N THR A 21 -13.93 3.90 -62.17
CA THR A 21 -12.62 3.31 -61.86
C THR A 21 -12.68 1.79 -62.04
N ALA A 22 -11.81 1.25 -62.89
CA ALA A 22 -11.35 -0.13 -62.81
C ALA A 22 -9.84 -0.06 -62.64
N MET A 23 -9.31 -0.72 -61.60
CA MET A 23 -7.97 -1.32 -61.52
C MET A 23 -7.69 -1.76 -60.08
N THR A 24 -7.94 -3.05 -59.87
CA THR A 24 -7.06 -3.99 -59.15
C THR A 24 -6.80 -3.73 -57.66
N SER A 25 -7.71 -4.32 -56.87
CA SER A 25 -7.57 -4.63 -55.44
C SER A 25 -6.23 -5.27 -55.09
N LEU A 26 -5.77 -4.93 -53.88
CA LEU A 26 -4.62 -5.42 -53.11
C LEU A 26 -4.65 -6.94 -52.84
N ASN A 27 -4.83 -7.77 -53.86
CA ASN A 27 -4.88 -9.25 -53.80
C ASN A 27 -3.89 -9.92 -54.78
N GLN A 28 -2.88 -9.19 -55.25
CA GLN A 28 -1.92 -9.67 -56.26
C GLN A 28 -0.49 -9.91 -55.73
N LEU A 29 -0.30 -10.02 -54.40
CA LEU A 29 1.00 -10.39 -53.81
C LEU A 29 0.96 -11.66 -52.95
N ASP A 30 0.04 -12.60 -53.22
CA ASP A 30 -0.08 -13.83 -52.41
C ASP A 30 -0.04 -15.13 -53.23
N ARG A 31 0.56 -15.09 -54.42
CA ARG A 31 0.52 -16.20 -55.40
C ARG A 31 1.87 -16.87 -55.67
N ALA A 32 2.73 -16.96 -54.65
CA ALA A 32 4.03 -17.67 -54.77
C ALA A 32 4.41 -18.55 -53.55
N PHE A 33 3.47 -18.89 -52.66
CA PHE A 33 3.63 -19.99 -51.71
C PHE A 33 2.39 -20.86 -51.76
N THR A 34 2.37 -21.82 -52.69
CA THR A 34 1.36 -22.89 -52.64
C THR A 34 1.74 -23.80 -51.48
N TYR A 35 1.16 -23.54 -50.30
CA TYR A 35 1.22 -24.47 -49.18
C TYR A 35 0.46 -25.74 -49.60
N LYS A 36 1.19 -26.73 -50.10
CA LYS A 36 0.64 -28.05 -50.41
C LYS A 36 0.31 -28.70 -49.07
N LYS A 37 -0.94 -28.53 -48.63
CA LYS A 37 -1.45 -29.14 -47.40
C LYS A 37 -1.02 -30.62 -47.38
N PRO A 38 -0.26 -31.09 -46.38
CA PRO A 38 0.17 -32.47 -46.34
C PRO A 38 -1.06 -33.37 -46.40
N SER A 39 -0.98 -34.45 -47.19
CA SER A 39 -2.07 -35.39 -47.33
C SER A 39 -2.49 -35.89 -45.94
N PRO A 40 -3.79 -36.06 -45.68
CA PRO A 40 -4.25 -36.59 -44.40
C PRO A 40 -3.52 -37.92 -44.13
N PRO A 41 -3.11 -38.18 -42.87
CA PRO A 41 -2.49 -39.45 -42.53
C PRO A 41 -3.42 -40.60 -42.97
N PRO A 42 -2.87 -41.73 -43.43
CA PRO A 42 -3.68 -42.88 -43.80
C PRO A 42 -4.59 -43.26 -42.62
N ALA A 43 -5.81 -43.71 -42.93
CA ALA A 43 -6.75 -44.11 -41.89
C ALA A 43 -6.06 -45.14 -40.98
N PRO A 44 -6.11 -44.97 -39.65
CA PRO A 44 -5.38 -45.83 -38.74
C PRO A 44 -5.82 -47.27 -38.95
N THR A 45 -4.84 -48.17 -39.03
CA THR A 45 -5.10 -49.60 -39.16
C THR A 45 -5.91 -50.10 -37.96
N ALA A 46 -6.62 -51.23 -38.11
CA ALA A 46 -7.45 -51.77 -37.03
C ALA A 46 -6.66 -51.97 -35.72
N ALA A 47 -5.37 -52.29 -35.82
CA ALA A 47 -4.45 -52.40 -34.69
C ALA A 47 -4.15 -51.04 -34.02
N GLU A 48 -3.89 -49.99 -34.81
CA GLU A 48 -3.65 -48.63 -34.28
C GLU A 48 -4.91 -48.02 -33.65
N LYS A 49 -6.10 -48.33 -34.19
CA LYS A 49 -7.36 -47.94 -33.56
C LYS A 49 -7.54 -48.61 -32.20
N ALA A 50 -7.22 -49.89 -32.10
CA ALA A 50 -7.29 -50.62 -30.83
C ALA A 50 -6.30 -50.09 -29.79
N SER A 51 -5.08 -49.71 -30.19
CA SER A 51 -4.09 -49.13 -29.27
C SER A 51 -4.50 -47.73 -28.80
N LEU A 52 -5.03 -46.87 -29.69
CA LEU A 52 -5.54 -45.55 -29.33
C LEU A 52 -6.77 -45.63 -28.41
N GLU A 53 -7.64 -46.62 -28.61
CA GLU A 53 -8.78 -46.87 -27.74
C GLU A 53 -8.34 -47.39 -26.36
N LEU A 54 -7.24 -48.15 -26.31
CA LEU A 54 -6.68 -48.64 -25.05
C LEU A 54 -5.93 -47.53 -24.29
N GLU A 55 -5.25 -46.64 -25.00
CA GLU A 55 -4.64 -45.43 -24.45
C GLU A 55 -5.70 -44.43 -23.97
N SER A 56 -6.77 -44.19 -24.74
CA SER A 56 -7.86 -43.33 -24.29
C SER A 56 -8.57 -43.90 -23.07
N LYS A 57 -8.80 -45.23 -23.01
CA LYS A 57 -9.32 -45.91 -21.81
C LYS A 57 -8.37 -45.82 -20.63
N ARG A 58 -7.05 -45.90 -20.84
CA ARG A 58 -6.03 -45.71 -19.80
C ARG A 58 -6.00 -44.27 -19.29
N GLU A 59 -6.04 -43.29 -20.17
CA GLU A 59 -6.11 -41.87 -19.81
C GLU A 59 -7.41 -41.55 -19.07
N GLU A 60 -8.53 -42.10 -19.52
CA GLU A 60 -9.84 -41.96 -18.88
C GLU A 60 -9.89 -42.67 -17.52
N ALA A 61 -9.22 -43.82 -17.38
CA ALA A 61 -9.04 -44.49 -16.09
C ALA A 61 -8.11 -43.70 -15.14
N LEU A 62 -7.05 -43.09 -15.67
CA LEU A 62 -6.16 -42.23 -14.91
C LEU A 62 -6.89 -40.95 -14.46
N HIS A 63 -7.70 -40.34 -15.34
CA HIS A 63 -8.57 -39.21 -15.03
C HIS A 63 -9.68 -39.58 -14.04
N ARG A 64 -10.23 -40.80 -14.11
CA ARG A 64 -11.17 -41.32 -13.09
C ARG A 64 -10.50 -41.53 -11.73
N ARG A 65 -9.21 -41.91 -11.71
CA ARG A 65 -8.44 -42.10 -10.48
C ARG A 65 -8.00 -40.79 -9.82
N THR A 66 -7.79 -39.74 -10.61
CA THR A 66 -7.40 -38.40 -10.12
C THR A 66 -8.58 -37.45 -9.88
N ARG A 67 -9.76 -37.74 -10.43
CA ARG A 67 -11.00 -37.07 -10.04
C ARG A 67 -11.45 -37.59 -8.68
N LEU A 68 -11.37 -36.72 -7.67
CA LEU A 68 -12.29 -36.84 -6.53
C LEU A 68 -13.71 -36.90 -7.09
N PRO A 69 -14.61 -37.73 -6.51
CA PRO A 69 -15.93 -37.96 -7.08
C PRO A 69 -16.68 -36.64 -7.13
N THR A 70 -16.75 -36.04 -8.31
CA THR A 70 -17.76 -35.04 -8.65
C THR A 70 -19.06 -35.80 -8.90
N GLY A 71 -19.59 -36.40 -7.82
CA GLY A 71 -21.02 -36.67 -7.74
C GLY A 71 -21.75 -35.34 -7.96
N GLY A 72 -22.88 -35.40 -8.66
CA GLY A 72 -23.66 -34.24 -9.05
C GLY A 72 -23.67 -33.17 -7.97
N ILE A 73 -23.22 -31.97 -8.32
CA ILE A 73 -23.24 -30.84 -7.39
C ILE A 73 -24.71 -30.41 -7.30
N ASP A 74 -25.47 -31.13 -6.48
CA ASP A 74 -26.71 -30.61 -5.91
C ASP A 74 -26.30 -29.40 -5.09
N HIS A 75 -26.55 -28.20 -5.61
CA HIS A 75 -26.41 -26.93 -4.89
C HIS A 75 -27.29 -26.86 -3.62
N ARG A 76 -28.16 -27.86 -3.40
CA ARG A 76 -28.96 -28.08 -2.19
C ARG A 76 -28.24 -28.91 -1.12
N VAL A 77 -27.25 -29.72 -1.51
CA VAL A 77 -26.34 -30.38 -0.57
C VAL A 77 -25.25 -29.37 -0.29
N ALA A 78 -25.29 -28.79 0.91
CA ALA A 78 -24.23 -27.94 1.41
C ALA A 78 -22.90 -28.60 1.04
N GLY A 79 -22.04 -27.90 0.28
CA GLY A 79 -20.74 -28.44 -0.12
C GLY A 79 -19.99 -28.97 1.09
N ALA A 80 -18.91 -29.74 0.89
CA ALA A 80 -18.06 -30.28 1.97
C ALA A 80 -17.45 -29.15 2.82
N THR A 81 -18.30 -28.52 3.63
CA THR A 81 -18.01 -27.43 4.51
C THR A 81 -17.39 -28.13 5.69
N ARG A 82 -16.09 -27.94 5.89
CA ARG A 82 -15.44 -28.46 7.09
C ARG A 82 -16.33 -28.06 8.28
N PRO A 83 -16.72 -29.01 9.14
CA PRO A 83 -17.50 -28.65 10.32
C PRO A 83 -16.72 -27.59 11.09
N HIS A 84 -17.45 -26.60 11.62
CA HIS A 84 -16.81 -25.54 12.38
C HIS A 84 -15.99 -26.18 13.50
N LEU A 85 -14.70 -25.84 13.58
CA LEU A 85 -13.79 -26.43 14.58
C LEU A 85 -14.08 -25.95 16.02
N GLY A 86 -15.17 -25.20 16.23
CA GLY A 86 -15.60 -24.70 17.55
C GLY A 86 -14.55 -23.84 18.25
N VAL A 87 -13.62 -23.22 17.50
CA VAL A 87 -12.51 -22.46 18.07
C VAL A 87 -13.05 -21.23 18.78
N LYS A 88 -12.79 -21.13 20.08
CA LYS A 88 -13.18 -19.97 20.90
C LYS A 88 -12.30 -18.78 20.52
N VAL A 89 -12.89 -17.76 19.90
CA VAL A 89 -12.21 -16.51 19.55
C VAL A 89 -12.22 -15.58 20.76
N LYS A 90 -11.08 -14.94 21.05
CA LYS A 90 -11.00 -13.94 22.12
C LYS A 90 -11.86 -12.70 21.79
N PRO A 91 -12.70 -12.19 22.72
CA PRO A 91 -13.49 -10.97 22.49
C PRO A 91 -12.62 -9.72 22.21
N ASP A 92 -11.48 -9.62 22.89
CA ASP A 92 -10.52 -8.49 22.78
C ASP A 92 -9.37 -8.79 21.82
N HIS A 93 -9.70 -9.36 20.67
CA HIS A 93 -8.73 -9.57 19.60
C HIS A 93 -8.43 -8.28 18.81
N GLY A 94 -7.17 -8.03 18.47
CA GLY A 94 -6.76 -6.83 17.73
C GLY A 94 -7.38 -6.69 16.34
N LEU A 95 -7.69 -7.81 15.67
CA LEU A 95 -8.38 -7.79 14.36
C LEU A 95 -9.79 -7.22 14.43
N TRP A 96 -10.41 -7.22 15.60
CA TRP A 96 -11.74 -6.65 15.75
C TRP A 96 -11.81 -5.15 15.47
N HIS A 97 -10.68 -4.45 15.47
CA HIS A 97 -10.61 -3.04 15.11
C HIS A 97 -10.88 -2.76 13.62
N PHE A 98 -10.91 -3.79 12.76
CA PHE A 98 -11.29 -3.66 11.34
C PHE A 98 -12.80 -3.77 11.12
N PHE A 99 -13.57 -4.13 12.13
CA PHE A 99 -15.00 -4.37 12.04
C PHE A 99 -15.75 -3.38 12.92
N ARG A 100 -16.90 -2.88 12.46
CA ARG A 100 -17.74 -2.02 13.30
C ARG A 100 -18.44 -2.84 14.35
N LYS A 101 -18.62 -2.26 15.53
CA LYS A 101 -19.55 -2.79 16.52
C LYS A 101 -20.96 -2.44 16.07
N GLY A 102 -21.76 -3.44 15.74
CA GLY A 102 -23.18 -3.33 15.47
C GLY A 102 -23.97 -4.10 16.53
N LEU A 103 -25.29 -4.03 16.40
CA LEU A 103 -26.21 -4.84 17.19
C LEU A 103 -26.89 -5.83 16.25
N ASN A 104 -26.98 -7.10 16.66
CA ASN A 104 -27.83 -8.06 15.97
C ASN A 104 -29.32 -7.77 16.25
N ASP A 105 -30.20 -8.43 15.50
CA ASP A 105 -31.66 -8.38 15.71
C ASP A 105 -32.07 -8.80 17.14
N THR A 106 -31.25 -9.62 17.80
CA THR A 106 -31.44 -10.08 19.20
C THR A 106 -30.98 -9.06 20.25
N GLY A 107 -30.35 -7.96 19.84
CA GLY A 107 -29.81 -6.96 20.76
C GLY A 107 -28.37 -7.24 21.24
N ASP A 108 -27.72 -8.29 20.74
CA ASP A 108 -26.34 -8.62 21.07
C ASP A 108 -25.33 -7.78 20.28
N GLU A 109 -24.24 -7.34 20.94
CA GLU A 109 -23.13 -6.67 20.27
C GLU A 109 -22.42 -7.63 19.31
N VAL A 110 -22.57 -7.40 18.01
CA VAL A 110 -21.89 -8.18 16.98
C VAL A 110 -21.05 -7.29 16.11
N ARG A 111 -19.83 -7.76 15.85
CA ARG A 111 -18.92 -7.07 14.97
C ARG A 111 -19.18 -7.53 13.54
N SER A 112 -19.78 -6.67 12.74
CA SER A 112 -20.10 -6.97 11.35
C SER A 112 -19.11 -6.32 10.38
N ALA A 113 -18.82 -7.03 9.30
CA ALA A 113 -18.00 -6.54 8.20
C ALA A 113 -18.80 -5.76 7.16
N VAL A 114 -20.11 -6.05 7.06
CA VAL A 114 -21.05 -5.32 6.21
C VAL A 114 -22.03 -4.61 7.13
N ASP A 115 -22.06 -3.28 7.07
CA ASP A 115 -23.07 -2.51 7.79
C ASP A 115 -24.43 -2.84 7.18
N VAL A 116 -25.29 -3.48 7.98
CA VAL A 116 -26.72 -3.46 7.70
C VAL A 116 -27.14 -2.02 7.94
N ALA A 117 -27.78 -1.39 6.96
CA ALA A 117 -28.16 0.02 6.95
C ALA A 117 -28.98 0.51 8.18
N SER A 118 -29.29 -0.35 9.14
CA SER A 118 -29.99 -0.07 10.39
C SER A 118 -29.10 0.47 11.52
N THR A 119 -27.77 0.40 11.42
CA THR A 119 -26.91 1.03 12.45
C THR A 119 -26.96 2.55 12.28
N PHE A 120 -27.77 3.20 13.11
CA PHE A 120 -27.95 4.66 13.25
C PHE A 120 -26.64 5.50 13.22
N HIS A 121 -25.47 4.88 13.35
CA HIS A 121 -24.14 5.51 13.26
C HIS A 121 -23.72 5.97 11.86
N GLU A 122 -24.26 5.43 10.77
CA GLU A 122 -23.85 5.85 9.42
C GLU A 122 -24.52 7.16 8.96
N LYS A 123 -25.66 7.53 9.55
CA LYS A 123 -26.43 8.69 9.09
C LYS A 123 -25.81 10.04 9.49
N SER A 124 -24.75 10.07 10.29
CA SER A 124 -24.14 11.32 10.77
C SER A 124 -22.64 11.18 11.03
N PHE A 125 -21.84 10.99 9.97
CA PHE A 125 -20.40 11.24 10.08
C PHE A 125 -20.13 12.75 10.07
N GLY A 126 -19.17 13.19 10.89
CA GLY A 126 -18.82 14.61 11.01
C GLY A 126 -18.05 15.17 9.80
N ARG A 127 -17.81 16.49 9.85
CA ARG A 127 -16.99 17.24 8.88
C ARG A 127 -15.49 16.97 9.05
N ALA A 128 -14.71 16.98 7.97
CA ALA A 128 -13.25 16.95 8.02
C ALA A 128 -12.64 18.17 8.72
N TRP A 129 -11.56 17.98 9.47
CA TRP A 129 -10.82 19.01 10.21
C TRP A 129 -10.40 20.21 9.35
N ARG A 130 -10.62 21.46 9.78
CA ARG A 130 -10.12 22.67 9.08
C ARG A 130 -8.64 22.87 9.35
N ALA A 131 -7.96 23.53 8.42
CA ALA A 131 -6.55 23.85 8.61
C ALA A 131 -6.30 24.74 9.84
N GLU A 132 -7.18 25.73 10.06
CA GLU A 132 -7.15 26.63 11.22
C GLU A 132 -7.22 25.90 12.57
N GLU A 133 -8.03 24.84 12.66
CA GLU A 133 -8.21 24.04 13.88
C GLU A 133 -6.93 23.24 14.18
N LEU A 134 -6.36 22.63 13.14
CA LEU A 134 -5.17 21.79 13.23
C LEU A 134 -3.89 22.60 13.51
N ARG A 135 -3.82 23.87 13.10
CA ARG A 135 -2.69 24.76 13.42
C ARG A 135 -2.52 25.00 14.92
N ARG A 136 -3.58 24.86 15.72
CA ARG A 136 -3.53 25.00 17.19
C ARG A 136 -3.15 23.71 17.94
N LYS A 137 -2.90 22.59 17.24
CA LYS A 137 -2.62 21.29 17.86
C LYS A 137 -1.13 20.98 17.94
N SER A 138 -0.72 20.24 18.98
CA SER A 138 0.66 19.79 19.13
C SER A 138 1.05 18.76 18.06
N PHE A 139 2.36 18.54 17.85
CA PHE A 139 2.82 17.50 16.92
C PHE A 139 2.34 16.10 17.34
N LYS A 140 2.37 15.80 18.65
CA LYS A 140 1.91 14.51 19.20
C LYS A 140 0.42 14.27 18.92
N ASP A 141 -0.41 15.29 19.05
CA ASP A 141 -1.84 15.18 18.77
C ASP A 141 -2.11 14.99 17.27
N LEU A 142 -1.39 15.73 16.41
CA LEU A 142 -1.50 15.55 14.96
C LEU A 142 -1.09 14.15 14.52
N HIS A 143 -0.03 13.60 15.12
CA HIS A 143 0.43 12.23 14.85
C HIS A 143 -0.56 11.17 15.35
N THR A 144 -1.16 11.39 16.53
CA THR A 144 -2.21 10.50 17.05
C THR A 144 -3.45 10.55 16.16
N LEU A 145 -3.88 11.75 15.79
CA LEU A 145 -5.02 11.96 14.89
C LEU A 145 -4.80 11.31 13.53
N TRP A 146 -3.58 11.39 12.99
CA TRP A 146 -3.20 10.70 11.75
C TRP A 146 -3.50 9.20 11.82
N TYR A 147 -3.11 8.52 12.91
CA TYR A 147 -3.40 7.09 13.05
C TYR A 147 -4.88 6.78 13.30
N VAL A 148 -5.61 7.65 14.00
CA VAL A 148 -7.07 7.50 14.15
C VAL A 148 -7.74 7.53 12.78
N ILE A 149 -7.38 8.49 11.92
CA ILE A 149 -7.91 8.60 10.55
C ILE A 149 -7.46 7.40 9.70
N ALA A 150 -6.21 6.97 9.82
CA ALA A 150 -5.70 5.80 9.10
C ALA A 150 -6.44 4.51 9.48
N ARG A 151 -6.74 4.30 10.76
CA ARG A 151 -7.54 3.16 11.24
C ARG A 151 -8.95 3.18 10.67
N GLU A 152 -9.61 4.34 10.67
CA GLU A 152 -10.95 4.48 10.08
C GLU A 152 -10.91 4.15 8.58
N ARG A 153 -9.92 4.65 7.83
CA ARG A 153 -9.78 4.33 6.39
C ARG A 153 -9.57 2.84 6.15
N ASN A 154 -8.80 2.15 7.00
CA ASN A 154 -8.59 0.71 6.89
C ASN A 154 -9.89 -0.06 7.14
N LEU A 155 -10.65 0.33 8.16
CA LEU A 155 -11.97 -0.23 8.43
C LEU A 155 -12.91 -0.04 7.22
N LEU A 156 -12.98 1.17 6.66
CA LEU A 156 -13.80 1.45 5.47
C LEU A 156 -13.35 0.64 4.25
N ALA A 157 -12.06 0.39 4.10
CA ALA A 157 -11.53 -0.46 3.03
C ALA A 157 -11.91 -1.94 3.22
N THR A 158 -11.92 -2.43 4.46
CA THR A 158 -12.43 -3.78 4.78
C THR A 158 -13.90 -3.89 4.44
N GLN A 159 -14.73 -2.92 4.84
CA GLN A 159 -16.15 -2.89 4.48
C GLN A 159 -16.36 -2.89 2.96
N ALA A 160 -15.54 -2.15 2.22
CA ALA A 160 -15.61 -2.13 0.77
C ALA A 160 -15.24 -3.46 0.12
N ALA A 161 -14.19 -4.12 0.61
CA ALA A 161 -13.79 -5.42 0.12
C ALA A 161 -14.85 -6.49 0.39
N GLU A 162 -15.46 -6.48 1.57
CA GLU A 162 -16.51 -7.43 1.94
C GLU A 162 -17.82 -7.18 1.19
N LEU A 163 -18.20 -5.92 0.95
CA LEU A 163 -19.33 -5.59 0.09
C LEU A 163 -19.12 -6.12 -1.34
N HIS A 164 -17.92 -5.93 -1.90
CA HIS A 164 -17.59 -6.44 -3.22
C HIS A 164 -17.65 -7.97 -3.28
N ARG A 165 -17.18 -8.67 -2.23
CA ARG A 165 -17.28 -10.13 -2.12
C ARG A 165 -18.71 -10.63 -2.00
N ALA A 166 -19.57 -9.88 -1.32
CA ALA A 166 -21.00 -10.17 -1.21
C ALA A 166 -21.79 -9.91 -2.51
N GLY A 167 -21.11 -9.49 -3.60
CA GLY A 167 -21.75 -9.21 -4.89
C GLY A 167 -22.28 -7.78 -5.01
N GLY A 168 -21.95 -6.89 -4.06
CA GLY A 168 -22.27 -5.48 -4.15
C GLY A 168 -21.33 -4.77 -5.13
N THR A 169 -21.87 -4.26 -6.25
CA THR A 169 -21.08 -3.59 -7.30
C THR A 169 -20.57 -2.20 -6.90
N THR A 170 -21.30 -1.49 -6.03
CA THR A 170 -21.04 -0.08 -5.74
C THR A 170 -21.10 0.21 -4.25
N MET A 171 -20.08 0.90 -3.75
CA MET A 171 -20.08 1.41 -2.38
C MET A 171 -21.20 2.43 -2.13
N PRO A 172 -21.88 2.38 -0.98
CA PRO A 172 -22.86 3.40 -0.62
C PRO A 172 -22.24 4.82 -0.70
N PRO A 173 -22.96 5.81 -1.27
CA PRO A 173 -22.44 7.18 -1.40
C PRO A 173 -21.99 7.80 -0.08
N MET A 174 -22.65 7.47 1.03
CA MET A 174 -22.31 7.93 2.37
C MET A 174 -20.92 7.45 2.81
N VAL A 175 -20.62 6.17 2.57
CA VAL A 175 -19.31 5.58 2.89
C VAL A 175 -18.20 6.25 2.07
N ARG A 176 -18.47 6.51 0.78
CA ARG A 176 -17.52 7.22 -0.08
C ARG A 176 -17.26 8.65 0.40
N ALA A 177 -18.32 9.39 0.75
CA ALA A 177 -18.18 10.74 1.29
C ALA A 177 -17.36 10.76 2.60
N ARG A 178 -17.54 9.76 3.48
CA ARG A 178 -16.73 9.61 4.69
C ARG A 178 -15.24 9.35 4.40
N ILE A 179 -14.95 8.51 3.39
CA ILE A 179 -13.56 8.29 2.93
C ILE A 179 -12.95 9.62 2.47
N ASP A 180 -13.70 10.43 1.72
CA ASP A 180 -13.23 11.72 1.22
C ASP A 180 -12.97 12.73 2.35
N GLU A 181 -13.84 12.81 3.37
CA GLU A 181 -13.60 13.64 4.56
C GLU A 181 -12.34 13.19 5.35
N CYS A 182 -12.10 11.89 5.46
CA CYS A 182 -10.88 11.36 6.05
C CYS A 182 -9.63 11.77 5.23
N ARG A 183 -9.70 11.67 3.91
CA ARG A 183 -8.60 12.06 3.00
C ARG A 183 -8.31 13.56 3.07
N LYS A 184 -9.34 14.41 3.10
CA LYS A 184 -9.20 15.87 3.28
C LYS A 184 -8.48 16.19 4.58
N SER A 185 -8.85 15.53 5.67
CA SER A 185 -8.20 15.72 6.98
C SER A 185 -6.71 15.32 6.93
N HIS A 186 -6.36 14.18 6.33
CA HIS A 186 -4.97 13.79 6.12
C HIS A 186 -4.18 14.80 5.28
N ALA A 187 -4.75 15.29 4.18
CA ALA A 187 -4.09 16.27 3.33
C ALA A 187 -3.77 17.56 4.09
N ARG A 188 -4.71 18.05 4.90
CA ARG A 188 -4.53 19.25 5.74
C ARG A 188 -3.48 19.06 6.83
N ILE A 189 -3.40 17.88 7.44
CA ILE A 189 -2.32 17.58 8.40
C ILE A 189 -0.95 17.69 7.71
N LYS A 190 -0.78 17.10 6.52
CA LYS A 190 0.48 17.22 5.76
C LYS A 190 0.80 18.67 5.41
N GLN A 191 -0.20 19.42 4.96
CA GLN A 191 -0.06 20.83 4.62
C GLN A 191 0.47 21.63 5.82
N ILE A 192 -0.12 21.46 7.00
CA ILE A 192 0.27 22.23 8.20
C ILE A 192 1.66 21.85 8.69
N LEU A 193 2.03 20.57 8.62
CA LEU A 193 3.39 20.15 8.97
C LEU A 193 4.41 20.81 8.03
N ASN A 194 4.09 20.94 6.74
CA ASN A 194 4.92 21.66 5.80
C ASN A 194 4.96 23.17 6.07
N GLU A 195 3.80 23.80 6.31
CA GLU A 195 3.69 25.22 6.69
C GLU A 195 4.56 25.53 7.93
N ARG A 196 4.48 24.70 8.96
CA ARG A 196 5.28 24.86 10.21
C ARG A 196 6.76 24.72 9.96
N ARG A 197 7.16 23.75 9.13
CA ARG A 197 8.56 23.57 8.75
C ARG A 197 9.11 24.81 8.04
N LEU A 198 8.40 25.30 7.03
CA LEU A 198 8.80 26.49 6.28
C LEU A 198 8.84 27.73 7.18
N ALA A 199 7.87 27.90 8.07
CA ALA A 199 7.86 29.00 9.03
C ALA A 199 9.06 28.94 9.99
N TYR A 200 9.44 27.76 10.46
CA TYR A 200 10.61 27.57 11.30
C TYR A 200 11.92 27.86 10.55
N GLU A 201 12.07 27.34 9.33
CA GLU A 201 13.23 27.59 8.47
C GLU A 201 13.37 29.10 8.18
N GLY A 202 12.29 29.77 7.76
CA GLY A 202 12.29 31.21 7.52
C GLY A 202 12.60 32.05 8.77
N ALA A 203 12.06 31.67 9.94
CA ALA A 203 12.39 32.35 11.19
C ALA A 203 13.87 32.16 11.58
N ALA A 204 14.42 30.94 11.40
CA ALA A 204 15.83 30.66 11.67
C ALA A 204 16.77 31.41 10.72
N GLU A 205 16.37 31.60 9.45
CA GLU A 205 17.10 32.40 8.48
C GLU A 205 17.12 33.89 8.84
N ILE A 206 15.98 34.46 9.25
CA ILE A 206 15.90 35.85 9.72
C ILE A 206 16.80 36.06 10.95
N LEU A 207 16.71 35.17 11.93
CA LEU A 207 17.58 35.22 13.12
C LEU A 207 19.07 35.14 12.78
N ARG A 208 19.44 34.33 11.77
CA ARG A 208 20.82 34.23 11.29
C ARG A 208 21.27 35.50 10.57
N ALA A 209 20.40 36.12 9.79
CA ALA A 209 20.69 37.35 9.07
C ALA A 209 20.79 38.58 10.00
N GLU A 210 19.95 38.63 11.04
CA GLU A 210 19.93 39.70 12.05
C GLU A 210 21.14 39.65 13.01
N GLN A 211 21.86 38.54 13.09
CA GLN A 211 23.11 38.42 13.85
C GLN A 211 24.35 38.47 12.93
N PRO A 212 24.75 39.62 12.36
CA PRO A 212 25.95 39.68 11.55
C PRO A 212 27.26 39.64 12.37
N SER A 213 27.26 39.72 13.70
CA SER A 213 28.52 39.73 14.49
C SER A 213 28.36 39.64 16.02
N ILE A 214 27.47 38.82 16.57
CA ILE A 214 27.61 38.47 17.99
C ILE A 214 28.65 37.34 18.05
N PRO A 215 29.89 37.56 18.53
CA PRO A 215 30.78 36.45 18.84
C PRO A 215 30.01 35.56 19.80
N ALA A 216 29.87 34.28 19.42
CA ALA A 216 29.06 33.29 20.11
C ALA A 216 29.07 33.61 21.62
N PRO A 217 27.93 33.96 22.25
CA PRO A 217 27.94 34.13 23.68
C PRO A 217 28.51 32.84 24.23
N SER A 218 29.65 32.96 24.90
CA SER A 218 30.21 31.95 25.77
C SER A 218 29.03 31.25 26.42
N SER A 219 29.00 29.93 26.30
CA SER A 219 27.92 28.99 26.60
C SER A 219 27.43 28.97 28.06
N ALA A 220 27.42 30.13 28.73
CA ALA A 220 27.25 30.31 30.16
C ALA A 220 25.90 30.94 30.56
N GLU A 221 25.13 31.54 29.63
CA GLU A 221 23.88 32.22 29.99
C GLU A 221 22.67 31.81 29.11
N LEU A 222 22.60 30.52 28.75
CA LEU A 222 21.31 29.91 28.49
C LEU A 222 20.93 29.17 29.77
N THR A 223 19.90 29.63 30.46
CA THR A 223 19.23 28.90 31.52
C THR A 223 18.86 27.51 30.99
N THR A 224 19.71 26.54 31.29
CA THR A 224 19.62 25.20 30.76
C THR A 224 18.33 24.57 31.29
N PRO A 225 17.39 24.13 30.44
CA PRO A 225 16.45 23.13 30.90
C PRO A 225 17.30 21.89 31.18
N THR A 226 17.54 21.64 32.47
CA THR A 226 18.31 20.52 33.05
C THR A 226 18.36 19.35 32.09
N SER A 227 19.56 19.11 31.56
CA SER A 227 19.83 18.13 30.52
C SER A 227 19.18 16.80 30.92
N THR A 228 18.55 16.10 29.96
CA THR A 228 17.98 14.77 30.21
C THR A 228 19.01 13.84 30.88
N LEU A 229 20.31 14.05 30.60
CA LEU A 229 21.40 13.34 31.26
C LEU A 229 21.57 13.71 32.73
N GLU A 230 21.36 14.97 33.13
CA GLU A 230 21.38 15.41 34.54
C GLU A 230 20.18 14.85 35.33
N LYS A 231 19.02 14.71 34.69
CA LYS A 231 17.85 14.05 35.30
C LYS A 231 18.07 12.55 35.46
N ILE A 232 18.75 11.92 34.49
CA ILE A 232 19.11 10.50 34.55
C ILE A 232 20.18 10.25 35.62
N THR A 233 21.19 11.12 35.75
CA THR A 233 22.24 10.98 36.78
C THR A 233 21.71 11.26 38.18
N LEU A 234 20.85 12.26 38.37
CA LEU A 234 20.18 12.50 39.67
C LEU A 234 19.24 11.36 40.05
N SER A 235 18.51 10.80 39.07
CA SER A 235 17.65 9.64 39.28
C SER A 235 18.47 8.39 39.66
N SER A 236 19.61 8.15 39.02
CA SER A 236 20.46 6.99 39.31
C SER A 236 21.17 7.06 40.67
N LEU A 237 21.47 8.26 41.16
CA LEU A 237 22.02 8.52 42.50
C LEU A 237 20.99 8.28 43.63
N ALA A 238 19.70 8.20 43.32
CA ALA A 238 18.62 7.98 44.28
C ALA A 238 18.21 6.50 44.44
N LEU A 239 18.76 5.58 43.63
CA LEU A 239 18.46 4.15 43.73
C LEU A 239 19.31 3.47 44.81
N ARG A 240 18.73 2.43 45.44
CA ARG A 240 19.46 1.55 46.36
C ARG A 240 20.67 0.93 45.64
N PRO A 241 21.81 0.68 46.31
CA PRO A 241 23.04 0.20 45.66
C PRO A 241 22.86 -1.06 44.80
N ASP A 242 21.90 -1.92 45.14
CA ASP A 242 21.60 -3.15 44.41
C ASP A 242 20.85 -2.89 43.09
N GLU A 243 19.98 -1.88 43.06
CA GLU A 243 19.21 -1.50 41.87
C GLU A 243 20.09 -0.74 40.88
N ALA A 244 21.01 0.10 41.37
CA ALA A 244 22.01 0.78 40.54
C ALA A 244 22.92 -0.23 39.80
N ARG A 245 23.32 -1.33 40.45
CA ARG A 245 24.10 -2.42 39.83
C ARG A 245 23.32 -3.16 38.74
N ALA A 246 22.02 -3.37 38.95
CA ALA A 246 21.16 -4.01 37.96
C ALA A 246 20.97 -3.12 36.71
N VAL A 247 20.79 -1.82 36.89
CA VAL A 247 20.69 -0.86 35.77
C VAL A 247 22.01 -0.77 35.00
N ALA A 248 23.15 -0.71 35.70
CA ALA A 248 24.48 -0.69 35.06
C ALA A 248 24.72 -1.92 34.17
N LYS A 249 24.37 -3.14 34.64
CA LYS A 249 24.46 -4.36 33.83
C LYS A 249 23.58 -4.32 32.57
N ARG A 250 22.39 -3.70 32.66
CA ARG A 250 21.46 -3.58 31.52
C ARG A 250 22.00 -2.59 30.47
N VAL A 251 22.60 -1.50 30.91
CA VAL A 251 23.27 -0.52 30.02
C VAL A 251 24.45 -1.18 29.31
N GLU A 252 25.32 -1.88 30.04
CA GLU A 252 26.48 -2.59 29.46
C GLU A 252 26.06 -3.65 28.42
N GLN A 253 24.99 -4.41 28.71
CA GLN A 253 24.42 -5.36 27.75
C GLN A 253 23.82 -4.68 26.52
N ALA A 254 23.20 -3.51 26.69
CA ALA A 254 22.67 -2.72 25.57
C ALA A 254 23.80 -2.20 24.67
N GLU A 255 24.89 -1.70 25.26
CA GLU A 255 26.08 -1.25 24.52
C GLU A 255 26.71 -2.41 23.72
N LYS A 256 26.87 -3.59 24.35
CA LYS A 256 27.34 -4.81 23.66
C LYS A 256 26.46 -5.18 22.46
N ARG A 257 25.13 -5.02 22.57
CA ARG A 257 24.18 -5.28 21.47
C ARG A 257 24.29 -4.25 20.35
N VAL A 258 24.48 -2.97 20.69
CA VAL A 258 24.71 -1.90 19.72
C VAL A 258 26.00 -2.15 18.96
N GLU A 259 27.07 -2.52 19.66
CA GLU A 259 28.37 -2.78 19.04
C GLU A 259 28.35 -4.04 18.16
N ALA A 260 27.66 -5.11 18.59
CA ALA A 260 27.41 -6.28 17.76
C ALA A 260 26.62 -5.93 16.50
N LYS A 261 25.63 -5.03 16.59
CA LYS A 261 24.85 -4.58 15.43
C LYS A 261 25.70 -3.74 14.47
N LYS A 262 26.56 -2.85 14.98
CA LYS A 262 27.54 -2.09 14.18
C LYS A 262 28.53 -3.02 13.49
N ALA A 263 29.04 -4.03 14.18
CA ALA A 263 29.94 -5.03 13.62
C ALA A 263 29.26 -5.84 12.49
N ARG A 264 28.00 -6.26 12.68
CA ARG A 264 27.20 -6.95 11.64
C ARG A 264 26.96 -6.06 10.43
N TRP A 265 26.66 -4.78 10.64
CA TRP A 265 26.49 -3.80 9.57
C TRP A 265 27.80 -3.57 8.79
N SER A 266 28.90 -3.39 9.50
CA SER A 266 30.26 -3.27 8.93
C SER A 266 30.64 -4.50 8.10
N ALA A 267 30.36 -5.71 8.60
CA ALA A 267 30.60 -6.96 7.90
C ALA A 267 29.72 -7.10 6.64
N ALA A 268 28.44 -6.75 6.72
CA ALA A 268 27.52 -6.74 5.58
C ALA A 268 27.97 -5.75 4.50
N LYS A 269 28.42 -4.55 4.90
CA LYS A 269 28.96 -3.54 3.98
C LYS A 269 30.24 -4.01 3.29
N LYS A 270 31.16 -4.65 4.01
CA LYS A 270 32.38 -5.25 3.43
C LYS A 270 32.05 -6.42 2.49
N ARG A 271 31.06 -7.25 2.83
CA ARG A 271 30.59 -8.34 1.97
C ARG A 271 29.99 -7.82 0.66
N ALA A 272 29.13 -6.80 0.72
CA ALA A 272 28.57 -6.16 -0.47
C ALA A 272 29.66 -5.52 -1.35
N GLN A 273 30.71 -4.94 -0.75
CA GLN A 273 31.86 -4.42 -1.50
C GLN A 273 32.69 -5.52 -2.18
N ARG A 274 32.83 -6.70 -1.55
CA ARG A 274 33.48 -7.87 -2.17
C ARG A 274 32.65 -8.46 -3.31
N GLU A 275 31.34 -8.64 -3.10
CA GLU A 275 30.42 -9.13 -4.13
C GLU A 275 30.36 -8.18 -5.34
N LYS A 276 30.45 -6.85 -5.12
CA LYS A 276 30.57 -5.85 -6.18
C LYS A 276 31.92 -5.90 -6.92
N LYS A 277 33.00 -6.31 -6.24
CA LYS A 277 34.34 -6.49 -6.83
C LYS A 277 34.47 -7.83 -7.58
N GLU A 278 33.71 -8.85 -7.20
CA GLU A 278 33.69 -10.19 -7.80
C GLU A 278 32.72 -10.32 -8.99
N GLY A 279 32.07 -9.22 -9.41
CA GLY A 279 31.37 -9.13 -10.69
C GLY A 279 30.19 -10.11 -10.84
N LYS A 280 29.48 -10.46 -9.76
CA LYS A 280 28.35 -11.40 -9.80
C LYS A 280 27.01 -10.69 -9.53
N VAL A 281 26.31 -10.43 -10.63
CA VAL A 281 24.85 -10.28 -10.86
C VAL A 281 24.02 -9.42 -9.89
N GLU A 282 23.35 -8.46 -10.53
CA GLU A 282 22.27 -7.58 -10.09
C GLU A 282 21.18 -8.27 -9.25
N VAL A 283 20.98 -7.78 -8.02
CA VAL A 283 19.74 -7.95 -7.25
C VAL A 283 19.28 -6.56 -6.83
N GLN A 284 18.08 -6.18 -7.28
CA GLN A 284 17.39 -4.96 -6.88
C GLN A 284 17.22 -4.92 -5.36
N VAL A 285 17.92 -4.00 -4.71
CA VAL A 285 17.68 -3.66 -3.30
C VAL A 285 16.58 -2.62 -3.26
N MET A 286 15.38 -3.03 -2.81
CA MET A 286 14.35 -2.09 -2.39
C MET A 286 14.83 -1.34 -1.15
N ASP A 287 14.81 -0.01 -1.23
CA ASP A 287 15.31 0.90 -0.21
C ASP A 287 14.39 0.85 1.04
N ALA A 288 14.84 0.18 2.10
CA ALA A 288 14.20 0.23 3.41
C ALA A 288 14.85 1.34 4.23
N GLY A 289 14.22 2.51 4.20
CA GLY A 289 14.64 3.71 4.94
C GLY A 289 14.92 3.43 6.41
N THR A 290 16.13 3.76 6.84
CA THR A 290 16.56 3.72 8.24
C THR A 290 16.10 5.02 8.92
N VAL A 291 14.92 5.01 9.53
CA VAL A 291 14.58 5.98 10.58
C VAL A 291 15.14 5.41 11.87
N ALA A 292 16.27 5.98 12.31
CA ALA A 292 16.94 5.59 13.54
C ALA A 292 16.02 5.76 14.74
N ASP A 293 15.68 4.62 15.32
CA ASP A 293 14.86 4.43 16.50
C ASP A 293 15.59 4.95 17.74
N ARG A 294 15.48 6.26 17.99
CA ARG A 294 15.87 6.91 19.25
C ARG A 294 14.85 6.60 20.37
N ALA A 295 13.67 6.07 20.02
CA ALA A 295 12.57 5.79 20.94
C ALA A 295 12.73 4.45 21.69
N GLY A 296 13.49 3.50 21.15
CA GLY A 296 13.76 2.22 21.83
C GLY A 296 14.48 2.35 23.18
N VAL A 297 15.28 3.40 23.38
CA VAL A 297 16.02 3.63 24.64
C VAL A 297 15.13 4.23 25.72
N GLU A 298 14.13 5.04 25.36
CA GLU A 298 13.16 5.62 26.32
C GLU A 298 12.14 4.58 26.81
N SER A 299 11.85 3.55 26.02
CA SER A 299 10.89 2.50 26.38
C SER A 299 11.36 1.54 27.50
N LEU A 300 12.65 1.57 27.86
CA LEU A 300 13.24 0.65 28.84
C LEU A 300 13.37 1.25 30.26
N LEU A 301 12.93 2.50 30.48
CA LEU A 301 13.13 3.23 31.74
C LEU A 301 11.83 3.74 32.40
N GLY A 302 10.68 3.09 32.24
CA GLY A 302 9.48 3.52 32.97
C GLY A 302 8.27 2.59 32.96
N SER A 303 8.25 1.63 33.89
CA SER A 303 7.03 1.17 34.57
C SER A 303 7.45 0.70 35.97
N SER A 304 7.55 1.65 36.88
CA SER A 304 7.03 1.60 38.25
C SER A 304 7.22 2.95 38.92
#